data_AF-A0A8S3ITH2-F1
#
_entry.id   AF-A0A8S3ITH2-F1
#
_cell.length_a   1.000
_cell.length_b   1.000
_cell.length_c   1.000
_cell.angle_alpha   90.00
_cell.angle_beta   90.00
_cell.angle_gamma   90.00
#
_symmetry.space_group_name_H-M   'P 1'
#
loop_
_entity.id
_entity.type
_entity.pdbx_description
1 polymer ?
#
loop_
_entity_poly.entity_id
_entity_poly.type
_entity_poly.pdbx_seq_one_letter_code
_entity_poly.pdbx_strand_id
1 'polypeptide(L)'
;KCRMYLSMQYCTRHRTLYFRLLISLFLSTNAYLFLFPITNEYRTFHLSFKKTNSIADRIVLLVRTSHNCQSRLNYLLQSWISTDVLKQSNLYLITDRLSNSTNLTLFSSFQNVIQTGCPETHGRNDLCCKTAHEFNLFYNLIYTKPNLEWLCRFDDDHYVNIKNLYKYLSQINASKS
;
A
#
# COMPACT_ATOMS: atom_id res chain seq x y z
N LYS A 1 4.07 -23.13 86.08
CA LYS A 1 3.76 -23.83 84.81
C LYS A 1 3.81 -22.81 83.67
N CYS A 2 4.66 -23.07 82.68
CA CYS A 2 5.14 -22.11 81.67
C CYS A 2 4.13 -21.76 80.57
N ARG A 3 4.24 -20.48 80.18
CA ARG A 3 3.83 -19.71 79.00
C ARG A 3 3.30 -20.41 77.73
N MET A 4 2.15 -19.88 77.28
CA MET A 4 1.76 -19.61 75.89
C MET A 4 2.92 -19.09 75.05
N TYR A 5 3.16 -19.67 73.87
CA TYR A 5 3.71 -19.04 72.65
C TYR A 5 3.85 -20.17 71.64
N LEU A 6 3.03 -20.24 70.58
CA LEU A 6 3.39 -20.87 69.29
C LEU A 6 2.30 -20.82 68.20
N SER A 7 1.04 -20.46 68.45
CA SER A 7 0.01 -20.47 67.38
C SER A 7 -0.20 -19.14 66.63
N MET A 8 0.42 -18.04 67.05
CA MET A 8 0.14 -16.69 66.52
C MET A 8 1.18 -16.13 65.52
N GLN A 9 2.12 -16.96 65.04
CA GLN A 9 3.15 -16.53 64.07
C GLN A 9 2.89 -16.97 62.62
N TYR A 10 2.01 -17.93 62.36
CA TYR A 10 1.73 -18.41 60.99
C TYR A 10 0.67 -17.60 60.24
N CYS A 11 -0.31 -17.02 60.94
CA CYS A 11 -1.44 -16.32 60.30
C CYS A 11 -1.14 -14.85 59.93
N THR A 12 -0.13 -14.22 60.54
CA THR A 12 0.29 -12.83 60.27
C THR A 12 1.32 -12.73 59.14
N ARG A 13 2.06 -13.81 58.86
CA ARG A 13 3.09 -13.87 57.81
C ARG A 13 2.50 -14.01 56.40
N HIS A 14 1.37 -14.70 56.25
CA HIS A 14 0.69 -14.84 54.95
C HIS A 14 -0.03 -13.56 54.50
N ARG A 15 -0.66 -12.82 55.43
CA ARG A 15 -1.33 -11.55 55.12
C ARG A 15 -0.36 -10.45 54.67
N THR A 16 0.82 -10.41 55.28
CA THR A 16 1.88 -9.45 54.91
C THR A 16 2.56 -9.80 53.58
N LEU A 17 2.73 -11.09 53.26
CA LEU A 17 3.20 -11.54 51.95
C LEU A 17 2.20 -11.21 50.82
N TYR A 18 0.91 -11.43 51.05
CA TYR A 18 -0.13 -11.10 50.06
C TYR A 18 -0.24 -9.59 49.81
N PHE A 19 -0.15 -8.79 50.88
CA PHE A 19 -0.16 -7.33 50.77
C PHE A 19 1.11 -6.80 50.08
N ARG A 20 2.28 -7.40 50.33
CA ARG A 20 3.52 -7.06 49.63
C ARG A 20 3.50 -7.47 48.16
N LEU A 21 2.93 -8.63 47.82
CA LEU A 21 2.74 -9.07 46.43
C LEU A 21 1.78 -8.15 45.68
N LEU A 22 0.64 -7.78 46.29
CA LEU A 22 -0.30 -6.84 45.71
C LEU A 22 0.32 -5.45 45.50
N ILE A 23 1.09 -4.93 46.46
CA ILE A 23 1.80 -3.65 46.31
C ILE A 23 2.86 -3.74 45.21
N SER A 24 3.61 -4.86 45.11
CA SER A 24 4.61 -5.03 44.06
C SER A 24 4.00 -5.13 42.65
N LEU A 25 2.84 -5.78 42.52
CA LEU A 25 2.08 -5.85 41.27
C LEU A 25 1.49 -4.48 40.92
N PHE A 26 1.00 -3.71 41.90
CA PHE A 26 0.48 -2.36 41.66
C PHE A 26 1.58 -1.38 41.28
N LEU A 27 2.76 -1.45 41.91
CA LEU A 27 3.89 -0.58 41.61
C LEU A 27 4.52 -0.91 40.24
N SER A 28 4.53 -2.17 39.82
CA SER A 28 5.04 -2.55 38.49
C SER A 28 4.08 -2.14 37.38
N THR A 29 2.76 -2.34 37.52
CA THR A 29 1.78 -1.93 36.50
C THR A 29 1.70 -0.43 36.31
N ASN A 30 1.85 0.36 37.38
CA ASN A 30 1.87 1.82 37.28
C ASN A 30 3.19 2.35 36.72
N ALA A 31 4.33 1.69 36.95
CA ALA A 31 5.59 2.07 36.31
C ALA A 31 5.54 1.91 34.77
N TYR A 32 4.85 0.86 34.27
CA TYR A 32 4.65 0.70 32.81
C TYR A 32 3.77 1.81 32.23
N LEU A 33 2.74 2.28 32.93
CA LEU A 33 1.88 3.38 32.46
C LEU A 33 2.59 4.75 32.46
N PHE A 34 3.62 4.94 33.30
CA PHE A 34 4.42 6.17 33.33
C PHE A 34 5.62 6.17 32.36
N LEU A 35 6.04 5.01 31.84
CA LEU A 35 7.17 4.89 30.90
C LEU A 35 6.76 4.88 29.42
N PHE A 36 5.48 4.72 29.11
CA PHE A 36 4.96 5.00 27.78
C PHE A 36 4.39 6.42 27.77
N PRO A 37 5.11 7.42 27.23
CA PRO A 37 4.42 8.64 26.85
C PRO A 37 3.41 8.20 25.79
N ILE A 38 2.12 8.28 26.13
CA ILE A 38 1.08 8.35 25.10
C ILE A 38 1.33 9.71 24.44
N THR A 39 2.29 9.76 23.53
CA THR A 39 2.39 10.86 22.58
C THR A 39 1.12 10.73 21.76
N ASN A 40 0.11 11.47 22.17
CA ASN A 40 -1.01 11.80 21.33
C ASN A 40 -0.47 12.77 20.27
N GLU A 41 0.40 12.25 19.38
CA GLU A 41 0.56 12.80 18.04
C GLU A 41 -0.78 12.54 17.37
N TYR A 42 -1.78 13.35 17.69
CA TYR A 42 -2.63 13.86 16.64
C TYR A 42 -1.68 14.64 15.74
N ARG A 43 -1.04 13.91 14.84
CA ARG A 43 -0.33 14.49 13.71
C ARG A 43 -1.44 15.13 12.90
N THR A 44 -1.82 16.35 13.25
CA THR A 44 -2.48 17.27 12.35
C THR A 44 -1.55 17.32 11.16
N PHE A 45 -1.88 16.52 10.16
CA PHE A 45 -1.26 16.55 8.86
C PHE A 45 -1.66 17.92 8.30
N HIS A 46 -0.94 18.96 8.71
CA HIS A 46 -0.82 20.17 7.93
C HIS A 46 -0.08 19.71 6.68
N LEU A 47 -0.84 19.12 5.76
CA LEU A 47 -0.55 19.10 4.35
C LEU A 47 -0.35 20.57 3.99
N SER A 48 0.89 21.04 4.09
CA SER A 48 1.35 22.15 3.27
C SER A 48 1.30 21.62 1.84
N PHE A 49 0.10 21.61 1.29
CA PHE A 49 -0.17 21.23 -0.08
C PHE A 49 0.49 22.33 -0.89
N LYS A 50 1.69 22.05 -1.40
CA LYS A 50 2.31 22.88 -2.41
C LYS A 50 1.32 22.91 -3.57
N LYS A 51 0.58 24.01 -3.67
CA LYS A 51 -0.55 24.16 -4.57
C LYS A 51 0.00 24.21 -5.99
N THR A 52 -0.02 23.04 -6.65
CA THR A 52 -0.30 22.78 -8.08
C THR A 52 0.10 21.33 -8.43
N ASN A 53 -0.61 20.34 -7.88
CA ASN A 53 -0.47 18.97 -8.41
C ASN A 53 -1.45 18.84 -9.58
N SER A 54 -0.93 18.60 -10.78
CA SER A 54 -1.76 18.28 -11.95
C SER A 54 -2.65 17.10 -11.61
N ILE A 55 -3.86 17.01 -12.20
CA ILE A 55 -4.69 15.81 -12.06
C ILE A 55 -3.93 14.54 -12.48
N ALA A 56 -3.00 14.66 -13.43
CA ALA A 56 -2.11 13.57 -13.81
C ALA A 56 -1.31 13.03 -12.61
N ASP A 57 -0.74 13.90 -11.77
CA ASP A 57 0.10 13.49 -10.63
C ASP A 57 -0.67 12.76 -9.52
N ARG A 58 -2.01 12.80 -9.58
CA ARG A 58 -2.92 12.20 -8.60
C ARG A 58 -3.53 10.88 -9.09
N ILE A 59 -3.28 10.48 -10.33
CA ILE A 59 -3.80 9.26 -10.95
C ILE A 59 -2.64 8.30 -11.18
N VAL A 60 -2.83 7.00 -10.96
CA VAL A 60 -1.95 5.94 -11.47
C VAL A 60 -2.64 5.22 -12.61
N LEU A 61 -1.94 5.08 -13.74
CA LEU A 61 -2.40 4.32 -14.89
C LEU A 61 -1.68 2.97 -14.90
N LEU A 62 -2.43 1.88 -14.75
CA LEU A 62 -1.93 0.52 -14.92
C LEU A 62 -2.41 -0.04 -16.25
N VAL A 63 -1.49 -0.41 -17.13
CA VAL A 63 -1.78 -1.07 -18.39
C VAL A 63 -1.30 -2.51 -18.29
N ARG A 64 -2.20 -3.47 -18.42
CA ARG A 64 -1.88 -4.90 -18.32
C ARG A 64 -1.74 -5.52 -19.70
N THR A 65 -0.71 -6.33 -19.87
CA THR A 65 -0.50 -7.17 -21.05
C THR A 65 -0.05 -8.58 -20.66
N SER A 66 0.12 -9.45 -21.65
CA SER A 66 0.78 -10.75 -21.50
C SER A 66 1.85 -10.91 -22.57
N HIS A 67 2.79 -11.80 -22.33
CA HIS A 67 3.86 -12.18 -23.24
C HIS A 67 3.36 -12.47 -24.65
N ASN A 68 2.26 -13.21 -24.75
CA ASN A 68 1.66 -13.60 -26.03
C ASN A 68 0.89 -12.47 -26.72
N CYS A 69 0.62 -11.35 -26.03
CA CYS A 69 -0.19 -10.23 -26.54
C CYS A 69 0.61 -8.94 -26.73
N GLN A 70 1.94 -8.98 -26.56
CA GLN A 70 2.80 -7.78 -26.61
C GLN A 70 2.77 -7.04 -27.96
N SER A 71 2.40 -7.70 -29.05
CA SER A 71 2.20 -7.03 -30.35
C SER A 71 1.15 -5.92 -30.28
N ARG A 72 0.18 -6.01 -29.35
CA ARG A 72 -0.85 -5.00 -29.13
C ARG A 72 -0.30 -3.68 -28.59
N LEU A 73 0.84 -3.72 -27.89
CA LEU A 73 1.47 -2.52 -27.34
C LEU A 73 1.81 -1.50 -28.42
N ASN A 74 2.15 -1.94 -29.63
CA ASN A 74 2.40 -1.05 -30.77
C ASN A 74 1.19 -0.15 -31.05
N TYR A 75 -0.02 -0.70 -31.01
CA TYR A 75 -1.25 0.07 -31.26
C TYR A 75 -1.55 1.04 -30.12
N LEU A 76 -1.21 0.68 -28.88
CA LEU A 76 -1.37 1.59 -27.74
C LEU A 76 -0.44 2.79 -27.85
N LEU A 77 0.84 2.56 -28.20
CA LEU A 77 1.85 3.61 -28.41
C LEU A 77 1.50 4.55 -29.57
N GLN A 78 0.83 4.03 -30.60
CA GLN A 78 0.36 4.82 -31.75
C GLN A 78 -0.97 5.54 -31.48
N SER A 79 -1.66 5.25 -30.37
CA SER A 79 -3.00 5.78 -30.07
C SER A 79 -3.00 6.65 -28.82
N TRP A 80 -3.42 6.12 -27.68
CA TRP A 80 -3.69 6.91 -26.49
C TRP A 80 -2.53 6.99 -25.51
N ILE A 81 -1.56 6.07 -25.61
CA ILE A 81 -0.30 6.14 -24.86
C ILE A 81 0.68 6.99 -25.67
N SER A 82 0.40 8.29 -25.75
CA SER A 82 1.25 9.24 -26.46
C SER A 82 2.64 9.37 -25.79
N THR A 83 3.60 9.97 -26.49
CA THR A 83 4.93 10.24 -25.94
C THR A 83 4.90 11.00 -24.61
N ASP A 84 3.94 11.90 -24.43
CA ASP A 84 3.78 12.64 -23.18
C ASP A 84 3.25 11.75 -22.05
N VAL A 85 2.35 10.80 -22.36
CA VAL A 85 1.81 9.83 -21.40
C VAL A 85 2.90 8.82 -20.99
N LEU A 86 3.74 8.38 -21.93
CA LEU A 86 4.87 7.47 -21.64
C LEU A 86 5.89 8.02 -20.66
N LYS A 87 6.12 9.34 -20.73
CA LYS A 87 7.07 10.04 -19.86
C LYS A 87 6.51 10.31 -18.46
N GLN A 88 5.24 9.97 -18.21
CA GLN A 88 4.66 10.21 -16.90
C GLN A 88 5.10 9.12 -15.91
N SER A 89 5.58 9.57 -14.74
CA SER A 89 6.09 8.67 -13.68
C SER A 89 5.01 7.79 -13.01
N ASN A 90 3.74 7.99 -13.37
CA ASN A 90 2.55 7.34 -12.83
C ASN A 90 1.91 6.33 -13.82
N LEU A 91 2.49 6.11 -15.00
CA LEU A 91 2.12 5.04 -15.92
C LEU A 91 2.98 3.81 -15.65
N TYR A 92 2.33 2.66 -15.47
CA TYR A 92 2.98 1.37 -15.27
C TYR A 92 2.44 0.36 -16.27
N LEU A 93 3.37 -0.28 -16.99
CA LEU A 93 3.06 -1.43 -17.84
C LEU A 93 3.29 -2.71 -17.03
N ILE A 94 2.30 -3.58 -16.95
CA ILE A 94 2.34 -4.82 -16.16
C ILE A 94 2.27 -6.00 -17.11
N THR A 95 3.27 -6.89 -17.02
CA THR A 95 3.38 -8.08 -17.86
C THR A 95 3.70 -9.32 -17.02
N ASP A 96 3.39 -10.51 -17.52
CA ASP A 96 3.86 -11.79 -16.94
C ASP A 96 5.36 -11.97 -17.20
N ARG A 97 5.79 -11.76 -18.44
CA ARG A 97 7.17 -11.90 -18.90
C ARG A 97 7.55 -10.81 -19.89
N LEU A 98 8.84 -10.53 -19.97
CA LEU A 98 9.43 -9.76 -21.08
C LEU A 98 9.78 -10.75 -22.19
N SER A 99 9.37 -10.47 -23.43
CA SER A 99 9.76 -11.28 -24.60
C SER A 99 11.25 -11.14 -24.88
N ASN A 100 11.81 -12.14 -25.57
CA ASN A 100 13.14 -12.03 -26.16
C ASN A 100 13.20 -10.90 -27.21
N SER A 101 14.40 -10.36 -27.39
CA SER A 101 14.91 -9.26 -28.26
C SER A 101 13.96 -8.28 -28.95
N THR A 102 12.93 -8.71 -29.68
CA THR A 102 12.09 -7.85 -30.54
C THR A 102 11.20 -6.87 -29.77
N ASN A 103 10.67 -7.25 -28.61
CA ASN A 103 9.82 -6.35 -27.81
C ASN A 103 10.60 -5.55 -26.76
N LEU A 104 11.91 -5.80 -26.58
CA LEU A 104 12.72 -5.06 -25.61
C LEU A 104 12.74 -3.56 -25.89
N THR A 105 12.76 -3.17 -27.17
CA THR A 105 12.69 -1.76 -27.57
C THR A 105 11.35 -1.11 -27.18
N LEU A 106 10.24 -1.85 -27.31
CA LEU A 106 8.92 -1.38 -26.91
C LEU A 106 8.85 -1.18 -25.40
N PHE A 107 9.28 -2.18 -24.62
CA PHE A 107 9.33 -2.06 -23.17
C PHE A 107 10.25 -0.94 -22.70
N SER A 108 11.37 -0.71 -23.38
CA SER A 108 12.30 0.39 -23.06
C SER A 108 11.71 1.78 -23.27
N SER A 109 10.60 1.89 -24.01
CA SER A 109 9.87 3.16 -24.19
C SER A 109 8.99 3.50 -22.99
N PHE A 110 8.68 2.54 -22.13
CA PHE A 110 7.94 2.75 -20.89
C PHE A 110 8.90 3.02 -19.74
N GLN A 111 8.63 4.07 -18.97
CA GLN A 111 9.45 4.38 -17.80
C GLN A 111 9.32 3.32 -16.69
N ASN A 112 8.12 2.78 -16.48
CA ASN A 112 7.87 1.76 -15.47
C ASN A 112 7.28 0.50 -16.11
N VAL A 113 8.04 -0.60 -16.07
CA VAL A 113 7.57 -1.92 -16.50
C VAL A 113 7.72 -2.89 -15.34
N ILE A 114 6.63 -3.57 -15.00
CA ILE A 114 6.56 -4.54 -13.90
C ILE A 114 6.37 -5.93 -14.48
N GLN A 115 7.34 -6.80 -14.24
CA GLN A 115 7.25 -8.22 -14.54
C GLN A 115 6.75 -8.98 -13.32
N THR A 116 5.61 -9.64 -13.47
CA THR A 116 4.93 -10.36 -12.36
C THR A 116 5.41 -11.81 -12.21
N GLY A 117 5.87 -12.45 -13.30
CA GLY A 117 6.21 -13.86 -13.29
C GLY A 117 5.01 -14.80 -13.15
N CYS A 118 3.78 -14.28 -13.21
CA CYS A 118 2.56 -15.08 -13.20
C CYS A 118 2.53 -16.03 -14.42
N PRO A 119 1.85 -17.20 -14.31
CA PRO A 119 1.71 -18.09 -15.45
C PRO A 119 0.89 -17.43 -16.58
N GLU A 120 1.08 -17.94 -17.80
CA GLU A 120 0.48 -17.40 -19.03
C GLU A 120 -0.51 -18.38 -19.68
N THR A 121 -1.11 -19.27 -18.87
CA THR A 121 -2.11 -20.25 -19.34
C THR A 121 -3.45 -19.60 -19.64
N HIS A 122 -3.59 -18.31 -19.34
CA HIS A 122 -4.85 -17.55 -19.43
C HIS A 122 -5.97 -18.12 -18.54
N GLY A 123 -5.61 -18.93 -17.53
CA GLY A 123 -6.53 -19.43 -16.52
C GLY A 123 -6.97 -18.36 -15.53
N ARG A 124 -8.06 -18.62 -14.80
CA ARG A 124 -8.58 -17.70 -13.77
C ARG A 124 -7.52 -17.35 -12.72
N ASN A 125 -6.74 -18.33 -12.27
CA ASN A 125 -5.71 -18.13 -11.25
C ASN A 125 -4.57 -17.22 -11.74
N ASP A 126 -4.20 -17.33 -13.02
CA ASP A 126 -3.17 -16.49 -13.64
C ASP A 126 -3.63 -15.02 -13.72
N LEU A 127 -4.90 -14.82 -14.07
CA LEU A 127 -5.52 -13.49 -14.08
C LEU A 127 -5.58 -12.92 -12.66
N CYS A 128 -5.97 -13.71 -11.66
CA CYS A 128 -5.95 -13.32 -10.26
C CYS A 128 -4.55 -12.96 -9.77
N CYS A 129 -3.52 -13.72 -10.17
CA CYS A 129 -2.13 -13.45 -9.84
C CYS A 129 -1.71 -12.05 -10.33
N LYS A 130 -1.98 -11.72 -11.61
CA LYS A 130 -1.65 -10.40 -12.16
C LYS A 130 -2.38 -9.28 -11.43
N THR A 131 -3.66 -9.47 -11.13
CA THR A 131 -4.45 -8.48 -10.37
C THR A 131 -3.96 -8.32 -8.93
N ALA A 132 -3.47 -9.38 -8.28
CA ALA A 132 -2.84 -9.25 -6.96
C ALA A 132 -1.57 -8.38 -7.03
N HIS A 133 -0.74 -8.54 -8.07
CA HIS A 133 0.41 -7.66 -8.28
C HIS A 133 0.02 -6.20 -8.55
N GLU A 134 -1.02 -5.94 -9.33
CA GLU A 134 -1.57 -4.60 -9.56
C GLU A 134 -1.98 -3.92 -8.25
N PHE A 135 -2.72 -4.63 -7.39
CA PHE A 135 -3.16 -4.09 -6.10
C PHE A 135 -1.99 -3.88 -5.14
N ASN A 136 -1.04 -4.81 -5.08
CA ASN A 136 0.16 -4.64 -4.25
C ASN A 136 1.00 -3.44 -4.68
N LEU A 137 1.14 -3.23 -5.99
CA LEU A 137 1.80 -2.05 -6.54
C LEU A 137 1.07 -0.77 -6.11
N PHE A 138 -0.25 -0.72 -6.31
CA PHE A 138 -1.04 0.45 -5.94
C PHE A 138 -0.96 0.74 -4.44
N TYR A 139 -1.07 -0.29 -3.61
CA TYR A 139 -0.89 -0.20 -2.17
C TYR A 139 0.47 0.45 -1.84
N ASN A 140 1.57 -0.06 -2.37
CA ASN A 140 2.89 0.54 -2.12
C ASN A 140 3.01 1.99 -2.63
N LEU A 141 2.35 2.31 -3.74
CA LEU A 141 2.33 3.67 -4.29
C LEU A 141 1.59 4.64 -3.38
N ILE A 142 0.45 4.28 -2.80
CA ILE A 142 -0.27 5.17 -1.87
C ILE A 142 0.51 5.44 -0.58
N TYR A 143 1.35 4.49 -0.11
CA TYR A 143 2.24 4.74 1.04
C TYR A 143 3.37 5.72 0.72
N THR A 144 3.90 5.65 -0.50
CA THR A 144 5.07 6.47 -0.91
C THR A 144 4.68 7.81 -1.53
N LYS A 145 3.50 7.89 -2.14
CA LYS A 145 2.93 9.05 -2.82
C LYS A 145 1.54 9.35 -2.24
N PRO A 146 1.46 10.02 -1.08
CA PRO A 146 0.20 10.23 -0.36
C PRO A 146 -0.79 11.15 -1.08
N ASN A 147 -0.38 11.79 -2.18
CA ASN A 147 -1.23 12.62 -3.04
C ASN A 147 -1.92 11.84 -4.17
N LEU A 148 -1.69 10.53 -4.28
CA LEU A 148 -2.44 9.68 -5.20
C LEU A 148 -3.88 9.50 -4.72
N GLU A 149 -4.81 9.72 -5.63
CA GLU A 149 -6.25 9.67 -5.40
C GLU A 149 -6.91 8.54 -6.19
N TRP A 150 -6.40 8.24 -7.39
CA TRP A 150 -7.08 7.35 -8.33
C TRP A 150 -6.16 6.25 -8.86
N LEU A 151 -6.72 5.04 -8.92
CA LEU A 151 -6.17 3.93 -9.69
C LEU A 151 -7.04 3.71 -10.93
N CYS A 152 -6.44 3.72 -12.12
CA CYS A 152 -7.11 3.38 -13.36
C CYS A 152 -6.40 2.19 -14.01
N ARG A 153 -7.11 1.08 -14.14
CA ARG A 153 -6.61 -0.16 -14.75
C ARG A 153 -7.17 -0.32 -16.16
N PHE A 154 -6.30 -0.64 -17.11
CA PHE A 154 -6.65 -0.91 -18.51
C PHE A 154 -5.96 -2.18 -19.00
N ASP A 155 -6.62 -2.88 -19.92
CA ASP A 155 -6.04 -4.00 -20.66
C ASP A 155 -5.44 -3.50 -21.98
N ASP A 156 -4.58 -4.32 -22.60
CA ASP A 156 -3.85 -3.97 -23.82
C ASP A 156 -4.71 -3.87 -25.10
N ASP A 157 -6.01 -4.13 -24.99
CA ASP A 157 -7.02 -3.95 -26.02
C ASP A 157 -8.01 -2.81 -25.72
N HIS A 158 -7.82 -2.06 -24.64
CA HIS A 158 -8.62 -0.87 -24.34
C HIS A 158 -8.06 0.39 -25.02
N TYR A 159 -8.97 1.20 -25.58
CA TYR A 159 -8.69 2.58 -25.98
C TYR A 159 -9.17 3.55 -24.90
N VAL A 160 -8.34 4.54 -24.55
CA VAL A 160 -8.65 5.51 -23.49
C VAL A 160 -8.50 6.94 -24.01
N ASN A 161 -9.53 7.77 -23.86
CA ASN A 161 -9.35 9.21 -24.03
C ASN A 161 -8.81 9.82 -22.73
N ILE A 162 -7.48 9.90 -22.61
CA ILE A 162 -6.80 10.38 -21.39
C ILE A 162 -7.22 11.79 -20.99
N LYS A 163 -7.47 12.68 -21.95
CA LYS A 163 -7.92 14.05 -21.65
C LYS A 163 -9.29 14.06 -20.98
N ASN A 164 -10.22 13.24 -21.50
CA ASN A 164 -11.56 13.12 -20.91
C ASN A 164 -11.52 12.40 -19.56
N LEU A 165 -10.69 11.37 -19.41
CA LEU A 165 -10.46 10.69 -18.13
C LEU A 165 -9.99 11.69 -17.06
N TYR A 166 -8.96 12.47 -17.37
CA TYR A 166 -8.41 13.46 -16.44
C TYR A 166 -9.43 14.55 -16.11
N LYS A 167 -10.18 15.04 -17.10
CA LYS A 167 -11.27 16.00 -16.87
C LYS A 167 -12.33 15.41 -15.94
N TYR A 168 -12.77 14.18 -16.18
CA TYR A 168 -13.79 13.51 -15.37
C TYR A 168 -13.33 13.33 -13.92
N LEU A 169 -12.15 12.75 -13.70
CA LEU A 169 -11.63 12.51 -12.34
C LEU A 169 -11.32 13.81 -11.59
N SER A 170 -11.00 14.91 -12.29
CA SER A 170 -10.84 16.22 -11.65
C SER A 170 -12.12 16.77 -11.00
N GLN A 171 -13.28 16.26 -11.38
CA GLN A 171 -14.59 16.70 -10.90
C GLN A 171 -15.14 15.80 -9.78
N ILE A 172 -14.51 14.64 -9.53
CA ILE A 172 -14.95 13.69 -8.52
C ILE A 172 -14.15 13.87 -7.24
N ASN A 173 -14.83 13.78 -6.10
CA ASN A 173 -14.17 13.76 -4.81
C ASN A 173 -13.75 12.34 -4.43
N ALA A 174 -12.45 12.04 -4.53
CA ALA A 174 -11.89 10.72 -4.23
C ALA A 174 -12.16 10.25 -2.79
N SER A 175 -12.33 11.16 -1.82
CA SER A 175 -12.63 10.78 -0.42
C SER A 175 -14.05 10.22 -0.21
N LYS A 176 -14.90 10.27 -1.25
CA LYS A 176 -16.30 9.82 -1.21
C LYS A 176 -16.57 8.64 -2.16
N SER A 177 -15.55 8.11 -2.83
CA SER A 177 -15.67 7.04 -3.84
C SER A 177 -15.10 5.72 -3.33
#